data_AF-A0A8X6GZ29-F1
#
_entry.id   AF-A0A8X6GZ29-F1
#
_cell.length_a   1.000
_cell.length_b   1.000
_cell.length_c   1.000
_cell.angle_alpha   90.00
_cell.angle_beta   90.00
_cell.angle_gamma   90.00
#
_symmetry.space_group_name_H-M   'P 1'
#
loop_
_entity.id
_entity.type
_entity.pdbx_description
1 polymer ?
#
loop_
_entity_poly.entity_id
_entity_poly.type
_entity_poly.pdbx_seq_one_letter_code
_entity_poly.pdbx_strand_id
1 'polypeptide(L)'
;MQLSPTIKCHRMQFHIIPVYAITLYKSQGRTFDQIVYQYDKSQLHQIVYMALSRVTSLDGLHVTNTRSDLKFYHGFGPACPTVRKVRDEYRD
;
A
#
# COMPACT_ATOMS: atom_id res chain seq x y z
N MET A 1 -33.30 21.23 2.32
CA MET A 1 -32.92 20.01 3.05
C MET A 1 -32.67 20.41 4.50
N GLN A 2 -33.61 20.11 5.39
CA GLN A 2 -33.47 20.44 6.82
C GLN A 2 -32.71 19.31 7.50
N LEU A 3 -31.50 19.60 7.97
CA LEU A 3 -30.70 18.65 8.74
C LEU A 3 -31.33 18.46 10.13
N SER A 4 -31.35 17.22 10.63
CA SER A 4 -31.81 16.94 12.00
C SER A 4 -30.87 17.62 13.02
N PRO A 5 -31.34 17.96 14.23
CA PRO A 5 -30.52 18.66 15.23
C PRO A 5 -29.25 17.90 15.66
N THR A 6 -29.17 16.60 15.38
CA THR A 6 -28.02 15.75 15.70
C THR A 6 -26.94 15.75 14.60
N ILE A 7 -27.30 16.01 13.35
CA ILE A 7 -26.37 15.92 12.22
C ILE A 7 -25.71 17.27 11.97
N LYS A 8 -24.39 17.32 12.18
CA LYS A 8 -23.60 18.56 12.07
C LYS A 8 -23.21 18.94 10.63
N CYS A 9 -23.23 18.01 9.69
CA CYS A 9 -22.78 18.24 8.31
C CYS A 9 -23.42 17.26 7.33
N HIS A 10 -23.74 17.75 6.13
CA HIS A 10 -24.23 16.95 5.00
C HIS A 10 -23.39 17.26 3.75
N ARG A 11 -22.98 16.22 3.02
CA ARG A 11 -22.23 16.35 1.77
C ARG A 11 -23.07 15.82 0.61
N MET A 12 -23.31 16.67 -0.38
CA MET A 12 -23.86 16.27 -1.68
C MET A 12 -22.73 16.29 -2.71
N GLN A 13 -22.38 15.12 -3.24
CA GLN A 13 -21.38 14.97 -4.28
C GLN A 13 -21.69 13.71 -5.10
N PHE A 14 -21.29 13.72 -6.38
CA PHE A 14 -21.38 12.50 -7.19
C PHE A 14 -20.51 11.38 -6.61
N HIS A 15 -21.03 10.14 -6.62
CA HIS A 15 -20.34 8.97 -6.10
C HIS A 15 -19.28 8.44 -7.08
N ILE A 16 -18.43 9.32 -7.59
CA ILE A 16 -17.35 9.00 -8.51
C ILE A 16 -16.07 9.72 -8.08
N ILE A 17 -14.93 9.05 -8.26
CA ILE A 17 -13.60 9.60 -8.02
C ILE A 17 -12.71 9.22 -9.21
N PRO A 18 -11.73 10.04 -9.61
CA PRO A 18 -10.71 9.63 -10.57
C PRO A 18 -9.83 8.53 -9.95
N VAL A 19 -9.46 7.51 -10.73
CA VAL A 19 -8.84 6.27 -10.24
C VAL A 19 -7.48 5.98 -10.90
N TYR A 20 -6.95 6.88 -11.72
CA TYR A 20 -5.67 6.65 -12.41
C TYR A 20 -4.48 6.53 -11.43
N ALA A 21 -4.52 7.29 -10.33
CA ALA A 21 -3.59 7.16 -9.22
C ALA A 21 -4.41 6.98 -7.93
N ILE A 22 -4.04 5.99 -7.12
CA ILE A 22 -4.73 5.65 -5.88
C ILE A 22 -3.70 5.58 -4.75
N THR A 23 -4.08 6.07 -3.57
CA THR A 23 -3.25 5.90 -2.38
C THR A 23 -3.23 4.43 -1.95
N LEU A 24 -2.11 3.97 -1.40
CA LEU A 24 -1.94 2.57 -1.03
C LEU A 24 -3.06 2.05 -0.11
N TYR A 25 -3.49 2.82 0.87
CA TYR A 25 -4.61 2.45 1.76
C TYR A 25 -5.95 2.30 1.02
N LYS A 26 -6.18 3.06 -0.06
CA LYS A 26 -7.38 2.94 -0.89
C LYS A 26 -7.28 1.79 -1.90
N SER A 27 -6.08 1.26 -2.14
CA SER A 27 -5.84 0.08 -2.98
C SER A 27 -5.98 -1.26 -2.23
N GLN A 28 -6.12 -1.23 -0.90
CA GLN A 28 -6.16 -2.43 -0.07
C GLN A 28 -7.30 -3.37 -0.48
N GLY A 29 -6.97 -4.66 -0.62
CA GLY A 29 -7.93 -5.70 -1.03
C GLY A 29 -8.21 -5.75 -2.53
N ARG A 30 -7.63 -4.84 -3.33
CA ARG A 30 -7.72 -4.87 -4.78
C ARG A 30 -6.49 -5.53 -5.40
N THR A 31 -6.67 -6.10 -6.59
CA THR A 31 -5.60 -6.64 -7.42
C THR A 31 -5.64 -5.92 -8.76
N PHE A 32 -4.47 -5.62 -9.31
CA PHE A 32 -4.31 -4.93 -10.58
C PHE A 32 -3.37 -5.72 -11.47
N ASP A 33 -3.60 -5.68 -12.77
CA ASP A 33 -2.74 -6.35 -13.76
C ASP A 33 -1.38 -5.64 -13.87
N GLN A 34 -1.38 -4.31 -13.75
CA GLN A 34 -0.18 -3.48 -13.82
C GLN A 34 -0.25 -2.34 -12.80
N ILE A 35 0.88 -2.03 -12.16
CA ILE A 35 1.02 -0.91 -11.23
C ILE A 35 2.33 -0.17 -11.47
N VAL A 36 2.28 1.16 -11.31
CA VAL A 36 3.47 1.99 -11.13
C VAL A 36 3.53 2.39 -9.67
N TYR A 37 4.56 1.94 -8.97
CA TYR A 37 4.74 2.17 -7.54
C TYR A 37 5.91 3.12 -7.28
N GLN A 38 5.60 4.25 -6.65
CA GLN A 38 6.61 5.20 -6.18
C GLN A 38 7.17 4.75 -4.83
N TYR A 39 8.36 4.18 -4.88
CA TYR A 39 9.08 3.63 -3.75
C TYR A 39 9.89 4.70 -3.01
N ASP A 40 9.83 4.68 -1.68
CA ASP A 40 10.69 5.48 -0.81
C ASP A 40 11.22 4.61 0.35
N LYS A 41 12.51 4.75 0.66
CA LYS A 41 13.15 4.05 1.77
C LYS A 41 12.56 4.39 3.15
N SER A 42 11.89 5.54 3.29
CA SER A 42 11.25 5.95 4.54
C SER A 42 9.88 5.31 4.76
N GLN A 43 9.33 4.61 3.76
CA GLN A 43 8.07 3.90 3.90
C GLN A 43 8.22 2.74 4.88
N LEU A 44 7.14 2.37 5.56
CA LEU A 44 7.15 1.20 6.44
C LEU A 44 7.14 -0.09 5.63
N HIS A 45 7.79 -1.14 6.13
CA HIS A 45 7.83 -2.45 5.47
C HIS A 45 6.44 -2.99 5.11
N GLN A 46 5.45 -2.77 5.97
CA GLN A 46 4.06 -3.18 5.75
C GLN A 46 3.42 -2.46 4.54
N ILE A 47 3.78 -1.19 4.32
CA ILE A 47 3.26 -0.38 3.22
C ILE A 47 3.88 -0.82 1.90
N VAL A 48 5.20 -1.10 1.90
CA VAL A 48 5.90 -1.66 0.75
C VAL A 48 5.32 -3.03 0.39
N TYR A 49 5.14 -3.91 1.38
CA TYR A 49 4.48 -5.20 1.17
C TYR A 49 3.07 -5.06 0.61
N MET A 50 2.26 -4.15 1.17
CA MET A 50 0.91 -3.91 0.68
C MET A 50 0.90 -3.42 -0.77
N ALA A 51 1.82 -2.53 -1.15
CA ALA A 51 1.98 -2.04 -2.51
C ALA A 51 2.37 -3.15 -3.49
N LEU A 52 3.43 -3.91 -3.15
CA LEU A 52 3.95 -4.97 -4.02
C LEU A 52 2.97 -6.14 -4.18
N SER A 53 2.16 -6.42 -3.15
CA SER A 53 1.10 -7.45 -3.22
C SER A 53 -0.13 -7.05 -4.03
N ARG A 54 -0.17 -5.84 -4.62
CA ARG A 54 -1.30 -5.41 -5.47
C ARG A 54 -1.23 -5.97 -6.89
N VAL A 55 -0.08 -6.50 -7.32
CA VAL A 55 0.14 -7.05 -8.66
C VAL A 55 0.46 -8.54 -8.59
N THR A 56 0.03 -9.29 -9.61
CA THR A 56 0.16 -10.75 -9.66
C THR A 56 1.38 -11.23 -10.45
N SER A 57 1.92 -10.39 -11.33
CA SER A 57 3.09 -10.69 -12.16
C SER A 57 4.17 -9.62 -11.99
N LEU A 58 5.44 -10.04 -12.05
CA LEU A 58 6.58 -9.13 -12.03
C LEU A 58 6.61 -8.22 -13.27
N ASP A 59 6.12 -8.69 -14.42
CA ASP A 59 6.06 -7.88 -15.64
C ASP A 59 5.11 -6.69 -15.52
N GLY A 60 4.09 -6.81 -14.66
CA GLY A 60 3.16 -5.73 -14.35
C GLY A 60 3.64 -4.78 -13.25
N LEU A 61 4.82 -5.02 -12.67
CA LEU A 61 5.37 -4.22 -11.58
C LEU A 61 6.39 -3.22 -12.10
N HIS A 62 6.05 -1.94 -12.06
CA HIS A 62 6.99 -0.86 -12.37
C HIS A 62 7.31 -0.08 -11.09
N VAL A 63 8.55 -0.17 -10.60
CA VAL A 63 8.99 0.56 -9.41
C VAL A 63 9.76 1.81 -9.84
N THR A 64 9.37 2.96 -9.31
CA THR A 64 10.02 4.26 -9.56
C THR A 64 10.44 4.93 -8.25
N ASN A 65 11.37 5.87 -8.32
CA ASN A 65 11.87 6.63 -7.18
C ASN A 65 12.22 8.06 -7.63
N THR A 66 11.92 9.06 -6.81
CA THR A 66 12.28 10.47 -7.07
C THR A 66 13.78 10.70 -7.10
N ARG A 67 14.57 9.87 -6.42
CA ARG A 67 16.01 10.04 -6.24
C ARG A 67 16.86 9.29 -7.27
N SER A 68 16.24 8.65 -8.26
CA SER A 68 16.92 7.75 -9.20
C SER A 68 17.77 6.66 -8.53
N ASP A 69 17.42 6.32 -7.29
CA ASP A 69 18.09 5.28 -6.50
C ASP A 69 17.33 3.96 -6.68
N LEU A 70 18.03 2.98 -7.27
CA LEU A 70 17.50 1.66 -7.60
C LEU A 70 17.72 0.64 -6.49
N LYS A 71 18.25 1.06 -5.33
CA LYS A 71 18.48 0.15 -4.22
C LYS A 71 17.17 -0.16 -3.50
N PHE A 72 16.89 -1.45 -3.32
CA PHE A 72 15.81 -1.92 -2.47
C PHE A 72 16.28 -2.03 -1.01
N TYR A 73 15.62 -1.31 -0.10
CA TYR A 73 16.00 -1.21 1.31
C TYR A 73 15.18 -2.13 2.24
N HIS A 74 14.12 -2.75 1.73
CA HIS A 74 13.17 -3.53 2.51
C HIS A 74 13.38 -5.05 2.42
N GLY A 75 14.58 -5.51 2.05
CA GLY A 75 14.90 -6.93 1.90
C GLY A 75 15.09 -7.67 3.24
N PHE A 76 15.48 -6.96 4.30
CA PHE A 76 15.54 -7.55 5.63
C PHE A 76 14.15 -7.47 6.26
N GLY A 77 13.56 -8.65 6.49
CA GLY A 77 12.23 -8.78 7.10
C GLY A 77 12.13 -8.02 8.44
N PRO A 78 10.92 -7.61 8.84
CA PRO A 78 10.73 -6.79 10.03
C PRO A 78 11.37 -7.49 11.23
N ALA A 79 12.20 -6.74 11.97
CA ALA A 79 12.86 -7.21 13.18
C ALA A 79 11.90 -7.48 14.36
N CYS A 80 10.59 -7.42 14.11
CA CYS A 80 9.56 -7.61 15.12
C CYS A 80 9.76 -8.97 15.83
N PRO A 81 9.85 -9.00 17.16
CA PRO A 81 10.11 -10.22 17.92
C PRO A 81 9.12 -11.34 17.61
N THR A 82 7.85 -11.01 17.38
CA THR A 82 6.81 -11.98 17.02
C THR A 82 7.08 -12.65 15.68
N VAL A 83 7.49 -11.90 14.66
CA VAL A 83 7.79 -12.43 13.32
C VAL A 83 9.06 -13.27 13.36
N ARG A 84 10.05 -12.90 14.19
CA ARG A 84 11.25 -13.70 14.40
C ARG A 84 10.93 -15.06 15.01
N LYS A 85 10.07 -15.11 16.03
CA LYS A 85 9.63 -16.37 16.66
C LYS A 85 9.00 -17.32 15.63
N VAL A 86 8.07 -16.84 14.81
CA VAL A 86 7.42 -17.65 13.77
C VAL A 86 8.44 -18.13 12.71
N ARG A 87 9.39 -17.27 12.33
CA ARG A 87 10.42 -17.64 11.35
C ARG A 87 11.37 -18.73 11.88
N ASP A 88 11.70 -18.66 13.16
CA ASP A 88 12.66 -19.56 13.79
C ASP A 88 11.99 -20.83 14.35
N GLU A 89 10.64 -20.90 14.37
CA GLU A 89 9.82 -22.04 14.87
C GLU A 89 10.07 -23.36 14.12
N TYR A 90 10.36 -23.30 12.82
CA TYR A 90 10.56 -24.48 11.97
C TYR A 90 12.03 -24.72 11.62
N ARG A 91 12.95 -24.18 12.43
CA ARG A 91 14.39 -24.20 12.13
C ARG A 91 15.16 -25.30 12.87
N ASP A 92 14.44 -26.18 13.57
CA ASP A 92 14.93 -27.38 14.24
C ASP A 92 14.82 -28.62 13.35
#